data_AF-A0A317FD14-F1
#
_entry.id   AF-A0A317FD14-F1
#
_cell.length_a   1.000
_cell.length_b   1.000
_cell.length_c   1.000
_cell.angle_alpha   90.00
_cell.angle_beta   90.00
_cell.angle_gamma   90.00
#
_symmetry.space_group_name_H-M   'P 1'
#
loop_
_entity.id
_entity.type
_entity.pdbx_description
1 polymer ?
#
loop_
_entity_poly.entity_id
_entity_poly.type
_entity_poly.pdbx_seq_one_letter_code
_entity_poly.pdbx_strand_id
1 'polypeptide(L)'
;MPDAHDLLAAERFLAAEARIAACFEQTEEAIAPLLRGMRATGRTTYVTDPERGVIWGHAFLRPPYAPSVEAEWFVGWGLRFPDGGSGWNGAEPRLPTTPHAIVAVGASGVPAGSPSTVLRARLPRGWSALSGEAAFLAASRPLLELPADPNALAAALAAWTAERIDELRSFLPGVAAA
;
A
#
# COMPACT_ATOMS: atom_id res chain seq x y z
N MET A 1 31.16 -0.34 1.08
CA MET A 1 31.11 -1.54 1.95
C MET A 1 30.11 -1.26 3.05
N PRO A 2 29.28 -2.23 3.45
CA PRO A 2 28.40 -2.04 4.62
C PRO A 2 29.24 -1.75 5.85
N ASP A 3 28.76 -0.83 6.71
CA ASP A 3 29.40 -0.53 7.97
C ASP A 3 28.89 -1.43 9.11
N ALA A 4 29.42 -1.24 10.33
CA ALA A 4 29.00 -2.05 11.48
C ALA A 4 27.52 -1.88 11.84
N HIS A 5 26.93 -0.70 11.61
CA HIS A 5 25.51 -0.45 11.84
C HIS A 5 24.66 -1.20 10.80
N ASP A 6 25.09 -1.20 9.54
CA ASP A 6 24.42 -1.95 8.47
C ASP A 6 24.39 -3.46 8.78
N LEU A 7 25.50 -4.02 9.28
CA LEU A 7 25.58 -5.43 9.64
C LEU A 7 24.69 -5.79 10.84
N LEU A 8 24.64 -4.93 11.86
CA LEU A 8 23.74 -5.12 13.01
C LEU A 8 22.26 -4.99 12.63
N ALA A 9 21.94 -4.08 11.71
CA ALA A 9 20.59 -3.96 11.17
C ALA A 9 20.20 -5.21 10.36
N ALA A 10 21.12 -5.72 9.54
CA ALA A 10 20.91 -6.95 8.78
C ALA A 10 20.70 -8.16 9.69
N GLU A 11 21.49 -8.32 10.76
CA GLU A 11 21.31 -9.41 11.74
C GLU A 11 19.92 -9.36 12.40
N ARG A 12 19.49 -8.16 12.82
CA ARG A 12 18.14 -7.97 13.40
C ARG A 12 17.04 -8.24 12.39
N PHE A 13 17.24 -7.83 11.14
CA PHE A 13 16.29 -8.08 10.06
C PHE A 13 16.15 -9.58 9.78
N LEU A 14 17.26 -10.30 9.61
CA LEU A 14 17.25 -11.75 9.39
C LEU A 14 16.51 -12.50 10.50
N ALA A 15 16.68 -12.06 11.76
CA ALA A 15 15.94 -12.61 12.90
C ALA A 15 14.44 -12.23 12.92
N ALA A 16 14.04 -11.20 12.18
CA ALA A 16 12.67 -10.67 12.13
C ALA A 16 11.91 -11.02 10.84
N GLU A 17 12.61 -11.38 9.77
CA GLU A 17 12.06 -11.60 8.43
C GLU A 17 10.89 -12.58 8.43
N ALA A 18 11.04 -13.73 9.10
CA ALA A 18 9.97 -14.73 9.19
C ALA A 18 8.69 -14.19 9.84
N ARG A 19 8.80 -13.27 10.82
CA ARG A 19 7.64 -12.64 11.46
C ARG A 19 6.99 -11.61 10.54
N ILE A 20 7.80 -10.89 9.77
CA ILE A 20 7.30 -9.94 8.77
C ILE A 20 6.56 -10.71 7.68
N ALA A 21 7.16 -11.78 7.13
CA ALA A 21 6.53 -12.63 6.12
C ALA A 21 5.18 -13.19 6.61
N ALA A 22 5.14 -13.78 7.81
CA ALA A 22 3.89 -14.28 8.40
C ALA A 22 2.81 -13.20 8.58
N CYS A 23 3.21 -11.97 8.94
CA CYS A 23 2.29 -10.83 9.03
C CYS A 23 1.71 -10.45 7.65
N PHE A 24 2.52 -10.52 6.59
CA PHE A 24 2.06 -10.27 5.22
C PHE A 24 1.17 -11.40 4.69
N GLU A 25 1.48 -12.66 5.01
CA GLU A 25 0.63 -13.82 4.68
C GLU A 25 -0.75 -13.69 5.33
N GLN A 26 -0.80 -13.39 6.65
CA GLN A 26 -2.07 -13.16 7.35
C GLN A 26 -2.86 -11.98 6.76
N THR A 27 -2.16 -10.92 6.36
CA THR A 27 -2.79 -9.78 5.67
C THR A 27 -3.35 -10.20 4.32
N GLU A 28 -2.60 -10.97 3.52
CA GLU A 28 -3.05 -11.48 2.23
C GLU A 28 -4.28 -12.37 2.38
N GLU A 29 -4.29 -13.28 3.35
CA GLU A 29 -5.45 -14.15 3.64
C GLU A 29 -6.70 -13.34 3.94
N ALA A 30 -6.59 -12.28 4.75
CA ALA A 30 -7.70 -11.42 5.11
C ALA A 30 -8.27 -10.65 3.89
N ILE A 31 -7.41 -10.22 2.96
CA ILE A 31 -7.82 -9.40 1.80
C ILE A 31 -8.12 -10.23 0.56
N ALA A 32 -7.75 -11.51 0.51
CA ALA A 32 -7.92 -12.38 -0.64
C ALA A 32 -9.37 -12.46 -1.17
N PRO A 33 -10.44 -12.50 -0.33
CA PRO A 33 -11.81 -12.42 -0.82
C PRO A 33 -12.13 -11.10 -1.53
N LEU A 34 -11.63 -9.97 -1.01
CA LEU A 34 -11.82 -8.64 -1.60
C LEU A 34 -11.09 -8.53 -2.93
N LEU A 35 -9.82 -8.95 -2.98
CA LEU A 35 -9.02 -8.99 -4.19
C LEU A 35 -9.67 -9.85 -5.29
N ARG A 36 -10.24 -11.00 -4.93
CA ARG A 36 -11.03 -11.83 -5.86
C ARG A 36 -12.26 -11.09 -6.39
N GLY A 37 -13.00 -10.41 -5.50
CA GLY A 37 -14.14 -9.57 -5.90
C GLY A 37 -13.76 -8.42 -6.83
N MET A 38 -12.55 -7.88 -6.65
CA MET A 38 -11.97 -6.82 -7.50
C MET A 38 -11.32 -7.34 -8.79
N ARG A 39 -11.44 -8.64 -9.09
CA ARG A 39 -10.81 -9.30 -10.25
C ARG A 39 -9.29 -9.10 -10.30
N ALA A 40 -8.65 -9.03 -9.13
CA ALA A 40 -7.23 -8.78 -9.03
C ALA A 40 -6.39 -10.01 -9.46
N THR A 41 -5.30 -9.75 -10.18
CA THR A 41 -4.39 -10.73 -10.79
C THR A 41 -2.93 -10.40 -10.46
N GLY A 42 -1.99 -11.31 -10.75
CA GLY A 42 -0.55 -11.07 -10.57
C GLY A 42 -0.19 -10.61 -9.16
N ARG A 43 -0.61 -11.40 -8.16
CA ARG A 43 -0.40 -11.06 -6.75
C ARG A 43 1.05 -11.28 -6.36
N THR A 44 1.59 -10.32 -5.64
CA THR A 44 2.87 -10.40 -4.94
C THR A 44 2.56 -10.23 -3.47
N THR A 45 2.89 -11.22 -2.66
CA THR A 45 2.66 -11.18 -1.20
C THR A 45 3.59 -10.18 -0.53
N TYR A 46 4.85 -10.15 -0.95
CA TYR A 46 5.92 -9.47 -0.25
C TYR A 46 7.07 -9.12 -1.21
N VAL A 47 7.39 -7.83 -1.34
CA VAL A 47 8.58 -7.33 -2.02
C VAL A 47 9.10 -6.09 -1.30
N THR A 48 10.42 -5.89 -1.34
CA THR A 48 11.06 -4.67 -0.84
C THR A 48 11.29 -3.70 -2.01
N ASP A 49 11.01 -2.43 -1.78
CA ASP A 49 11.40 -1.33 -2.66
C ASP A 49 12.25 -0.35 -1.81
N PRO A 50 13.58 -0.50 -1.86
CA PRO A 50 14.50 0.32 -1.07
C PRO A 50 14.51 1.79 -1.47
N GLU A 51 14.32 2.10 -2.76
CA GLU A 51 14.32 3.49 -3.24
C GLU A 51 13.21 4.31 -2.59
N ARG A 52 12.08 3.65 -2.35
CA ARG A 52 10.91 4.19 -1.67
C ARG A 52 10.84 3.80 -0.20
N GLY A 53 11.81 3.07 0.37
CA GLY A 53 11.76 2.68 1.78
C GLY A 53 10.47 1.94 2.14
N VAL A 54 10.00 1.05 1.27
CA VAL A 54 8.76 0.29 1.47
C VAL A 54 8.98 -1.21 1.41
N ILE A 55 8.16 -1.91 2.18
CA ILE A 55 7.93 -3.33 2.08
C ILE A 55 6.45 -3.46 1.75
N TRP A 56 6.10 -4.10 0.65
CA TRP A 56 4.70 -4.17 0.23
C TRP A 56 4.37 -5.43 -0.56
N GLY A 57 3.11 -5.84 -0.49
CA GLY A 57 2.47 -6.71 -1.46
C GLY A 57 1.65 -5.88 -2.42
N HIS A 58 1.37 -6.43 -3.60
CA HIS A 58 0.52 -5.77 -4.59
C HIS A 58 -0.28 -6.78 -5.41
N ALA A 59 -1.35 -6.30 -6.04
CA ALA A 59 -2.11 -7.04 -7.02
C ALA A 59 -2.61 -6.11 -8.13
N PHE A 60 -2.57 -6.58 -9.37
CA PHE A 60 -3.05 -5.82 -10.53
C PHE A 60 -4.56 -5.92 -10.68
N LEU A 61 -5.22 -4.79 -10.90
CA LEU A 61 -6.67 -4.67 -11.04
C LEU A 61 -7.12 -4.89 -12.48
N ARG A 62 -8.39 -5.27 -12.67
CA ARG A 62 -9.04 -5.43 -13.99
C ARG A 62 -10.35 -4.65 -14.03
N PRO A 63 -10.88 -4.32 -15.23
CA PRO A 63 -12.17 -3.64 -15.35
C PRO A 63 -13.28 -4.34 -14.54
N PRO A 64 -14.15 -3.58 -13.83
CA PRO A 64 -14.26 -2.12 -13.83
C PRO A 64 -13.32 -1.37 -12.86
N TYR A 65 -12.43 -2.06 -12.14
CA TYR A 65 -11.53 -1.47 -11.13
C TYR A 65 -10.22 -0.92 -11.70
N ALA A 66 -9.93 -1.26 -12.97
CA ALA A 66 -8.89 -0.65 -13.80
C ALA A 66 -9.59 0.11 -14.95
N PRO A 67 -9.79 1.44 -14.82
CA PRO A 67 -10.48 2.28 -15.80
C PRO A 67 -9.93 2.21 -17.22
N SER A 68 -8.62 1.98 -17.35
CA SER A 68 -7.94 1.92 -18.64
C SER A 68 -7.18 0.60 -18.76
N VAL A 69 -7.24 0.00 -19.94
CA VAL A 69 -6.45 -1.17 -20.32
C VAL A 69 -5.03 -0.78 -20.76
N GLU A 70 -4.75 0.51 -20.93
CA GLU A 70 -3.46 1.04 -21.40
C GLU A 70 -2.44 1.20 -20.27
N ALA A 71 -2.91 1.23 -19.02
CA ALA A 71 -2.07 1.32 -17.82
C ALA A 71 -2.32 0.11 -16.92
N GLU A 72 -1.28 -0.40 -16.27
CA GLU A 72 -1.43 -1.51 -15.32
C GLU A 72 -1.80 -0.97 -13.95
N TRP A 73 -3.09 -0.92 -13.66
CA TRP A 73 -3.60 -0.50 -12.37
C TRP A 73 -3.29 -1.53 -11.29
N PHE A 74 -2.91 -1.08 -10.10
CA PHE A 74 -2.58 -1.95 -8.98
C PHE A 74 -3.15 -1.40 -7.67
N VAL A 75 -3.46 -2.32 -6.75
CA VAL A 75 -3.60 -2.05 -5.33
C VAL A 75 -2.39 -2.62 -4.61
N GLY A 76 -1.81 -1.84 -3.70
CA GLY A 76 -0.68 -2.23 -2.86
C GLY A 76 -1.01 -2.12 -1.38
N TRP A 77 -0.39 -2.95 -0.55
CA TRP A 77 -0.49 -2.91 0.91
C TRP A 77 0.88 -3.18 1.53
N GLY A 78 1.21 -2.52 2.63
CA GLY A 78 2.52 -2.76 3.24
C GLY A 78 2.90 -1.79 4.34
N LEU A 79 4.20 -1.63 4.51
CA LEU A 79 4.87 -0.81 5.51
C LEU A 79 5.78 0.19 4.82
N ARG A 80 5.72 1.45 5.27
CA ARG A 80 6.59 2.55 4.82
C ARG A 80 7.52 2.97 5.94
N PHE A 81 8.79 3.17 5.59
CA PHE A 81 9.85 3.68 6.45
C PHE A 81 10.37 5.00 5.84
N PRO A 82 9.83 6.17 6.25
CA PRO A 82 10.13 7.45 5.61
C PRO A 82 11.62 7.81 5.57
N ASP A 83 12.37 7.45 6.60
CA ASP A 83 13.82 7.71 6.66
C ASP A 83 14.63 6.78 5.74
N GLY A 84 14.03 5.67 5.29
CA GLY A 84 14.69 4.64 4.47
C GLY A 84 14.55 4.85 2.96
N GLY A 85 13.80 5.86 2.50
CA GLY A 85 13.63 6.11 1.07
C GLY A 85 12.77 7.33 0.74
N SER A 86 12.72 7.67 -0.54
CA SER A 86 12.12 8.91 -1.06
C SER A 86 10.73 8.71 -1.68
N GLY A 87 10.07 9.80 -2.09
CA GLY A 87 8.74 9.79 -2.69
C GLY A 87 7.60 10.06 -1.69
N TRP A 88 6.43 10.39 -2.23
CA TRP A 88 5.18 10.68 -1.51
C TRP A 88 5.20 11.95 -0.63
N ASN A 89 6.24 12.77 -0.72
CA ASN A 89 6.35 14.06 -0.02
C ASN A 89 5.25 15.07 -0.42
N GLY A 90 4.69 14.91 -1.64
CA GLY A 90 3.58 15.70 -2.16
C GLY A 90 2.19 15.18 -1.78
N ALA A 91 2.10 14.31 -0.77
CA ALA A 91 0.82 13.75 -0.32
C ALA A 91 -0.09 14.82 0.29
N GLU A 92 -1.37 14.80 -0.10
CA GLU A 92 -2.40 15.70 0.43
C GLU A 92 -3.66 14.92 0.85
N PRO A 93 -3.96 14.82 2.17
CA PRO A 93 -3.18 15.30 3.32
C PRO A 93 -1.80 14.62 3.45
N ARG A 94 -0.88 15.21 4.22
CA ARG A 94 0.47 14.64 4.41
C ARG A 94 0.42 13.28 5.10
N LEU A 95 1.24 12.34 4.63
CA LEU A 95 1.46 11.04 5.27
C LEU A 95 2.29 11.18 6.56
N PRO A 96 2.24 10.19 7.48
CA PRO A 96 3.07 10.17 8.68
C PRO A 96 4.57 10.21 8.37
N THR A 97 5.32 10.97 9.16
CA THR A 97 6.79 11.02 9.09
C THR A 97 7.46 9.89 9.87
N THR A 98 6.69 9.04 10.55
CA THR A 98 7.15 7.85 11.27
C THR A 98 6.81 6.58 10.48
N PRO A 99 7.39 5.41 10.83
CA PRO A 99 6.98 4.14 10.24
C PRO A 99 5.46 3.93 10.32
N HIS A 100 4.85 3.59 9.19
CA HIS A 100 3.40 3.48 9.07
C HIS A 100 3.01 2.34 8.12
N ALA A 101 1.84 1.76 8.37
CA ALA A 101 1.16 0.92 7.42
C ALA A 101 0.60 1.75 6.28
N ILE A 102 0.52 1.17 5.08
CA ILE A 102 -0.01 1.82 3.90
C ILE A 102 -0.90 0.87 3.09
N VAL A 103 -1.99 1.40 2.56
CA VAL A 103 -2.73 0.83 1.42
C VAL A 103 -2.73 1.87 0.32
N ALA A 104 -2.35 1.49 -0.89
CA ALA A 104 -2.22 2.41 -2.01
C ALA A 104 -2.94 1.88 -3.25
N VAL A 105 -3.37 2.78 -4.12
CA VAL A 105 -3.78 2.45 -5.49
C VAL A 105 -2.99 3.31 -6.46
N GLY A 106 -2.57 2.68 -7.55
CA GLY A 106 -1.70 3.26 -8.55
C GLY A 106 -1.90 2.66 -9.92
N ALA A 107 -1.14 3.17 -10.88
CA ALA A 107 -1.03 2.59 -12.20
C ALA A 107 0.41 2.71 -12.71
N SER A 108 0.90 1.67 -13.39
CA SER A 108 2.14 1.73 -14.16
C SER A 108 1.83 2.33 -15.54
N GLY A 109 2.59 3.36 -15.93
CA GLY A 109 2.32 4.17 -17.13
C GLY A 109 1.44 5.38 -16.83
N VAL A 110 1.47 6.41 -17.68
CA VAL A 110 0.63 7.61 -17.51
C VAL A 110 -0.79 7.27 -17.99
N PRO A 111 -1.80 7.19 -17.11
CA PRO A 111 -3.16 6.97 -17.57
C PRO A 111 -3.61 8.19 -18.38
N ALA A 112 -4.25 7.96 -19.53
CA ALA A 112 -4.69 9.01 -20.45
C ALA A 112 -5.65 10.06 -19.83
N GLY A 113 -6.25 9.74 -18.68
CA GLY A 113 -6.91 10.70 -17.78
C GLY A 113 -6.26 10.65 -16.41
N SER A 114 -5.79 11.79 -15.90
CA SER A 114 -5.21 11.85 -14.55
C SER A 114 -6.31 11.62 -13.52
N PRO A 115 -6.25 10.54 -12.71
CA PRO A 115 -7.21 10.33 -11.62
C PRO A 115 -7.20 11.50 -10.63
N SER A 116 -6.11 12.26 -10.57
CA SER A 116 -5.88 13.35 -9.60
C SER A 116 -6.99 14.41 -9.56
N THR A 117 -7.61 14.77 -10.69
CA THR A 117 -8.68 15.79 -10.72
C THR A 117 -10.02 15.24 -10.23
N VAL A 118 -10.35 13.99 -10.57
CA VAL A 118 -11.57 13.29 -10.13
C VAL A 118 -11.50 12.92 -8.65
N LEU A 119 -10.29 12.57 -8.19
CA LEU A 119 -10.05 12.06 -6.85
C LEU A 119 -10.13 13.15 -5.77
N ARG A 120 -9.60 14.36 -6.02
CA ARG A 120 -9.57 15.45 -5.02
C ARG A 120 -10.95 15.86 -4.47
N ALA A 121 -12.04 15.63 -5.21
CA ALA A 121 -13.38 16.07 -4.79
C ALA A 121 -14.15 15.06 -3.91
N ARG A 122 -13.71 13.79 -3.81
CA ARG A 122 -14.52 12.69 -3.21
C ARG A 122 -13.72 11.60 -2.48
N LEU A 123 -12.50 11.88 -2.01
CA LEU A 123 -11.72 10.85 -1.31
C LEU A 123 -12.42 10.35 -0.05
N PRO A 124 -12.39 9.03 0.23
CA PRO A 124 -12.77 8.54 1.54
C PRO A 124 -11.88 9.15 2.62
N ARG A 125 -12.41 9.27 3.84
CA ARG A 125 -11.68 9.85 4.97
C ARG A 125 -10.41 9.03 5.24
N GLY A 126 -9.28 9.71 5.46
CA GLY A 126 -8.00 9.06 5.76
C GLY A 126 -7.17 8.68 4.53
N TRP A 127 -7.62 9.04 3.33
CA TRP A 127 -6.86 8.90 2.09
C TRP A 127 -6.17 10.20 1.70
N SER A 128 -4.97 10.05 1.16
CA SER A 128 -4.13 11.11 0.61
C SER A 128 -3.98 10.95 -0.89
N ALA A 129 -4.06 12.07 -1.62
CA ALA A 129 -3.68 12.14 -3.02
C ALA A 129 -2.15 12.28 -3.16
N LEU A 130 -1.54 11.49 -4.03
CA LEU A 130 -0.10 11.50 -4.30
C LEU A 130 0.13 12.08 -5.70
N SER A 131 0.81 13.23 -5.77
CA SER A 131 1.08 13.91 -7.04
C SER A 131 2.43 13.49 -7.63
N GLY A 132 2.46 13.14 -8.92
CA GLY A 132 3.69 12.77 -9.63
C GLY A 132 4.21 11.36 -9.33
N GLU A 133 3.37 10.51 -8.74
CA GLU A 133 3.74 9.18 -8.26
C GLU A 133 2.92 8.11 -8.98
N ALA A 134 3.50 6.91 -9.16
CA ALA A 134 2.79 5.79 -9.78
C ALA A 134 1.59 5.34 -8.94
N ALA A 135 1.77 5.29 -7.62
CA ALA A 135 0.67 5.30 -6.66
C ALA A 135 0.14 6.73 -6.58
N PHE A 136 -1.14 6.94 -6.89
CA PHE A 136 -1.76 8.26 -6.86
C PHE A 136 -2.72 8.44 -5.67
N LEU A 137 -3.02 7.38 -4.92
CA LEU A 137 -3.68 7.44 -3.62
C LEU A 137 -3.01 6.54 -2.59
N ALA A 138 -3.04 6.98 -1.33
CA ALA A 138 -2.62 6.18 -0.20
C ALA A 138 -3.48 6.46 1.05
N ALA A 139 -3.93 5.41 1.72
CA ALA A 139 -4.34 5.46 3.12
C ALA A 139 -3.17 5.02 3.99
N SER A 140 -2.99 5.66 5.14
CA SER A 140 -1.90 5.32 6.06
C SER A 140 -2.34 5.25 7.50
N ARG A 141 -1.60 4.47 8.30
CA ARG A 141 -1.78 4.37 9.74
C ARG A 141 -0.43 4.23 10.44
N PRO A 142 -0.05 5.14 11.35
CA PRO A 142 1.19 5.01 12.12
C PRO A 142 1.27 3.65 12.83
N LEU A 143 2.42 2.97 12.74
CA LEU A 143 2.57 1.66 13.39
C LEU A 143 2.56 1.78 14.92
N LEU A 144 2.92 2.95 15.44
CA LEU A 144 2.88 3.25 16.88
C LEU A 144 1.44 3.31 17.44
N GLU A 145 0.42 3.39 16.59
CA GLU A 145 -0.99 3.34 16.98
C GLU A 145 -1.57 1.92 16.94
N LEU A 146 -0.76 0.93 16.55
CA LEU A 146 -1.13 -0.49 16.54
C LEU A 146 -0.68 -1.18 17.84
N PRO A 147 -1.28 -2.34 18.20
CA PRO A 147 -0.84 -3.11 19.36
C PRO A 147 0.65 -3.45 19.30
N ALA A 148 1.32 -3.44 20.45
CA ALA A 148 2.74 -3.81 20.54
C ALA A 148 2.96 -5.34 20.50
N ASP A 149 1.96 -6.13 20.86
CA ASP A 149 2.02 -7.58 20.74
C ASP A 149 2.06 -7.98 19.24
N PRO A 150 3.03 -8.82 18.80
CA PRO A 150 3.20 -9.15 17.39
C PRO A 150 1.97 -9.78 16.72
N ASN A 151 1.26 -10.66 17.44
CA ASN A 151 0.09 -11.34 16.88
C ASN A 151 -1.11 -10.40 16.79
N ALA A 152 -1.31 -9.57 17.83
CA ALA A 152 -2.34 -8.54 17.82
C ALA A 152 -2.04 -7.46 16.78
N LEU A 153 -0.77 -7.11 16.55
CA LEU A 153 -0.34 -6.20 15.49
C LEU A 153 -0.70 -6.77 14.12
N ALA A 154 -0.36 -8.03 13.85
CA ALA A 154 -0.64 -8.67 12.56
C ALA A 154 -2.15 -8.74 12.30
N ALA A 155 -2.95 -9.10 13.30
CA ALA A 155 -4.41 -9.11 13.19
C ALA A 155 -5.00 -7.70 12.97
N ALA A 156 -4.51 -6.69 13.68
CA ALA A 156 -4.97 -5.31 13.52
C ALA A 156 -4.58 -4.74 12.16
N LEU A 157 -3.39 -5.06 11.66
CA LEU A 157 -2.93 -4.67 10.33
C LEU A 157 -3.77 -5.34 9.24
N ALA A 158 -4.01 -6.64 9.33
CA ALA A 158 -4.85 -7.37 8.38
C ALA A 158 -6.27 -6.81 8.31
N ALA A 159 -6.89 -6.55 9.47
CA ALA A 159 -8.22 -5.96 9.55
C ALA A 159 -8.27 -4.54 8.95
N TRP A 160 -7.30 -3.69 9.29
CA TRP A 160 -7.23 -2.32 8.76
C TRP A 160 -6.97 -2.30 7.25
N THR A 161 -6.09 -3.17 6.74
CA THR A 161 -5.84 -3.30 5.30
C THR A 161 -7.11 -3.75 4.57
N ALA A 162 -7.83 -4.74 5.10
CA ALA A 162 -9.08 -5.22 4.52
C ALA A 162 -10.14 -4.11 4.46
N GLU A 163 -10.28 -3.31 5.51
CA GLU A 163 -11.20 -2.16 5.55
C GLU A 163 -10.86 -1.15 4.44
N ARG A 164 -9.59 -0.78 4.29
CA ARG A 164 -9.15 0.18 3.25
C ARG A 164 -9.33 -0.37 1.84
N ILE A 165 -9.10 -1.66 1.62
CA ILE A 165 -9.34 -2.30 0.31
C ILE A 165 -10.84 -2.38 0.00
N ASP A 166 -11.69 -2.60 1.00
CA ASP A 166 -13.15 -2.59 0.80
C ASP A 166 -13.68 -1.19 0.41
N GLU A 167 -13.10 -0.13 0.99
CA GLU A 167 -13.35 1.24 0.54
C GLU A 167 -12.94 1.44 -0.92
N LEU A 168 -11.73 1.02 -1.31
CA LEU A 168 -11.25 1.05 -2.71
C LEU A 168 -12.25 0.36 -3.64
N ARG A 169 -12.69 -0.85 -3.27
CA ARG A 169 -13.66 -1.63 -4.05
C ARG A 169 -14.95 -0.85 -4.29
N SER A 170 -15.38 -0.04 -3.33
CA SER A 170 -16.63 0.71 -3.43
C SER A 170 -16.50 1.95 -4.31
N PHE A 171 -15.36 2.64 -4.31
CA PHE A 171 -15.21 3.90 -5.04
C PHE A 171 -14.56 3.77 -6.42
N LEU A 172 -13.69 2.78 -6.65
CA LEU A 172 -12.92 2.66 -7.90
C LEU A 172 -13.79 2.54 -9.16
N PRO A 173 -14.92 1.80 -9.17
CA PRO A 173 -15.82 1.79 -10.33
C PRO A 173 -16.40 3.18 -10.66
N GLY A 174 -16.61 4.03 -9.64
CA GLY A 174 -17.07 5.41 -9.83
C GLY A 174 -15.99 6.31 -10.42
N VAL A 175 -14.71 6.02 -10.17
CA VAL A 175 -13.57 6.69 -10.82
C VAL A 175 -13.44 6.26 -12.28
N ALA A 176 -13.75 4.99 -12.59
CA ALA A 176 -13.67 4.47 -13.95
C ALA A 176 -14.75 5.00 -14.91
N ALA A 177 -15.88 5.46 -14.37
CA ALA A 177 -17.01 5.96 -15.14
C ALA A 177 -17.02 7.50 -15.32
N ALA A 178 -16.02 8.20 -14.78
CA ALA A 178 -15.94 9.66 -14.73
C ALA A 178 -15.03 10.25 -15.84
#